data_AF-A0A0A8WR08-F1
#
_entry.id   AF-A0A0A8WR08-F1
#
_cell.length_a   1.000
_cell.length_b   1.000
_cell.length_c   1.000
_cell.angle_alpha   90.00
_cell.angle_beta   90.00
_cell.angle_gamma   90.00
#
_symmetry.space_group_name_H-M   'P 1'
#
loop_
_entity.id
_entity.type
_entity.pdbx_description
1 polymer ?
#
loop_
_entity_poly.entity_id
_entity_poly.type
_entity_poly.pdbx_seq_one_letter_code
_entity_poly.pdbx_strand_id
1 'polypeptide(L)'
;MGSFADQLLVLVMLINFVLLGSSRMAFCIRAVAVQGVVLGILPGIIHPFSFHLATITVSIILAKGVIIPYLIDNAVRKTQIKREIEPFLGYVPTLVLGAVFTSLAFVFALKLPLAPEHQDLLFVPASIATLMTGFLVLTTRKKAISQVIGYLVLENGIFIFGLLLTEAMPVMVEAGALLDLLVGIFVMGIVINHISREFSSIDTSRLQALKEE
;
A
#
# COMPACT_ATOMS: atom_id res chain seq x y z
N MET A 1 -20.92 -3.89 -17.03
CA MET A 1 -19.47 -3.74 -16.82
C MET A 1 -19.03 -3.91 -15.35
N GLY A 2 -19.96 -3.92 -14.36
CA GLY A 2 -19.64 -4.08 -12.94
C GLY A 2 -19.00 -5.42 -12.52
N SER A 3 -19.46 -6.56 -13.06
CA SER A 3 -19.05 -7.88 -12.56
C SER A 3 -17.53 -8.14 -12.53
N PHE A 4 -16.77 -7.68 -13.52
CA PHE A 4 -15.32 -7.91 -13.53
C PHE A 4 -14.56 -6.93 -12.61
N ALA A 5 -14.99 -5.66 -12.55
CA ALA A 5 -14.42 -4.71 -11.60
C ALA A 5 -14.70 -5.14 -10.15
N ASP A 6 -15.91 -5.62 -9.87
CA ASP A 6 -16.30 -6.16 -8.56
C ASP A 6 -15.44 -7.39 -8.19
N GLN A 7 -15.17 -8.29 -9.13
CA GLN A 7 -14.25 -9.43 -8.91
C GLN A 7 -12.83 -8.96 -8.53
N LEU A 8 -12.31 -7.92 -9.20
CA LEU A 8 -11.01 -7.34 -8.86
C LEU A 8 -11.03 -6.68 -7.49
N LEU A 9 -12.11 -5.99 -7.11
CA LEU A 9 -12.26 -5.40 -5.78
C LEU A 9 -12.37 -6.45 -4.68
N VAL A 10 -13.06 -7.57 -4.93
CA VAL A 10 -13.06 -8.73 -4.04
C VAL A 10 -11.65 -9.30 -3.89
N LEU A 11 -10.90 -9.43 -4.98
CA LEU A 11 -9.50 -9.85 -4.93
C LEU A 11 -8.64 -8.90 -4.09
N VAL A 12 -8.82 -7.59 -4.22
CA VAL A 12 -8.15 -6.57 -3.40
C VAL A 12 -8.47 -6.78 -1.91
N MET A 13 -9.73 -7.02 -1.56
CA MET A 13 -10.13 -7.30 -0.17
C MET A 13 -9.54 -8.62 0.34
N LEU A 14 -9.49 -9.67 -0.48
CA LEU A 14 -8.83 -10.92 -0.10
C LEU A 14 -7.34 -10.69 0.16
N ILE A 15 -6.66 -9.91 -0.69
CA ILE A 15 -5.25 -9.52 -0.48
C ILE A 15 -5.06 -8.78 0.84
N ASN A 16 -5.99 -7.90 1.23
CA ASN A 16 -5.97 -7.23 2.54
C ASN A 16 -5.92 -8.23 3.70
N PHE A 17 -6.79 -9.25 3.69
CA PHE A 17 -6.78 -10.29 4.72
C PHE A 17 -5.47 -11.09 4.74
N VAL A 18 -4.95 -11.44 3.57
CA VAL A 18 -3.66 -12.14 3.49
C VAL A 18 -2.53 -11.28 4.07
N LEU A 19 -2.58 -9.95 3.85
CA LEU A 19 -1.58 -9.02 4.38
C LEU A 19 -1.67 -8.86 5.91
N LEU A 20 -2.87 -8.90 6.48
CA LEU A 20 -3.08 -8.91 7.93
C LEU A 20 -2.55 -10.21 8.57
N GLY A 21 -2.80 -11.35 7.93
CA GLY A 21 -2.42 -12.68 8.42
C GLY A 21 -0.96 -13.09 8.13
N SER A 22 -0.26 -12.38 7.26
CA SER A 22 1.12 -12.74 6.88
C SER A 22 2.15 -12.25 7.88
N SER A 23 3.06 -13.13 8.28
CA SER A 23 4.23 -12.84 9.12
C SER A 23 5.50 -12.51 8.34
N ARG A 24 5.50 -12.77 7.03
CA ARG A 24 6.69 -12.67 6.18
C ARG A 24 6.66 -11.38 5.37
N MET A 25 7.69 -10.58 5.53
CA MET A 25 7.79 -9.28 4.86
C MET A 25 7.79 -9.38 3.32
N ALA A 26 8.51 -10.35 2.77
CA ALA A 26 8.54 -10.61 1.33
C ALA A 26 7.14 -10.92 0.76
N PHE A 27 6.31 -11.62 1.54
CA PHE A 27 4.95 -11.93 1.12
C PHE A 27 4.08 -10.67 1.12
N CYS A 28 4.20 -9.81 2.13
CA CYS A 28 3.48 -8.53 2.17
C CYS A 28 3.88 -7.60 1.01
N ILE A 29 5.16 -7.55 0.65
CA ILE A 29 5.64 -6.77 -0.52
C ILE A 29 5.00 -7.28 -1.80
N ARG A 30 5.00 -8.61 -2.00
CA ARG A 30 4.37 -9.23 -3.19
C ARG A 30 2.85 -9.01 -3.21
N ALA A 31 2.19 -9.07 -2.05
CA ALA A 31 0.77 -8.80 -1.92
C ALA A 31 0.43 -7.36 -2.36
N VAL A 32 1.18 -6.36 -1.89
CA VAL A 32 1.00 -4.96 -2.31
C VAL A 32 1.33 -4.76 -3.80
N ALA A 33 2.36 -5.43 -4.33
CA ALA A 33 2.67 -5.39 -5.76
C ALA A 33 1.50 -5.90 -6.61
N VAL A 34 0.94 -7.06 -6.25
CA VAL A 34 -0.22 -7.63 -6.94
C VAL A 34 -1.43 -6.70 -6.80
N GLN A 35 -1.67 -6.13 -5.62
CA GLN A 35 -2.73 -5.16 -5.40
C GLN A 35 -2.55 -3.93 -6.31
N GLY A 36 -1.33 -3.40 -6.42
CA GLY A 36 -0.99 -2.27 -7.29
C GLY A 36 -1.25 -2.56 -8.77
N VAL A 37 -0.92 -3.75 -9.27
CA VAL A 37 -1.24 -4.17 -10.64
C VAL A 37 -2.75 -4.24 -10.85
N VAL A 38 -3.48 -4.87 -9.92
CA VAL A 38 -4.95 -4.97 -9.99
C VAL A 38 -5.60 -3.59 -10.05
N LEU A 39 -5.14 -2.65 -9.21
CA LEU A 39 -5.65 -1.28 -9.19
C LEU A 39 -5.27 -0.48 -10.43
N GLY A 40 -4.10 -0.70 -11.00
CA GLY A 40 -3.72 -0.03 -12.25
C GLY A 40 -4.57 -0.47 -13.45
N ILE A 41 -5.07 -1.71 -13.45
CA ILE A 41 -5.97 -2.22 -14.49
C ILE A 41 -7.38 -1.62 -14.39
N LEU A 42 -7.88 -1.33 -13.18
CA LEU A 42 -9.25 -0.86 -12.95
C LEU A 42 -9.68 0.36 -13.80
N PRO A 43 -8.91 1.47 -13.88
CA PRO A 43 -9.27 2.62 -14.71
C PRO A 43 -9.54 2.28 -16.18
N GLY A 44 -8.76 1.35 -16.74
CA GLY A 44 -8.89 0.91 -18.14
C GLY A 44 -10.12 0.05 -18.43
N ILE A 45 -10.79 -0.46 -17.39
CA ILE A 45 -12.02 -1.25 -17.51
C ILE A 45 -13.27 -0.38 -17.30
N ILE A 46 -13.15 0.64 -16.45
CA ILE A 46 -14.27 1.51 -16.04
C ILE A 46 -14.51 2.60 -17.08
N HIS A 47 -13.45 3.19 -17.63
CA HIS A 47 -13.57 4.32 -18.56
C HIS A 47 -13.30 3.91 -20.02
N PRO A 48 -13.90 4.61 -21.00
CA PRO A 48 -13.62 4.40 -22.41
C PRO A 48 -12.13 4.57 -22.73
N PHE A 49 -11.62 3.81 -23.69
CA PHE A 49 -10.22 3.88 -24.07
C PHE A 49 -9.85 5.29 -24.56
N SER A 50 -8.84 5.89 -23.93
CA SER A 50 -8.17 7.09 -24.40
C SER A 50 -6.66 6.93 -24.23
N PHE A 51 -5.87 7.57 -25.12
CA PHE A 51 -4.42 7.55 -25.00
C PHE A 51 -3.93 8.09 -23.66
N HIS A 52 -4.63 9.08 -23.11
CA HIS A 52 -4.34 9.66 -21.81
C HIS A 52 -4.58 8.65 -20.66
N LEU A 53 -5.72 7.94 -20.68
CA LEU A 53 -6.00 6.88 -19.71
C LEU A 53 -5.00 5.72 -19.82
N ALA A 54 -4.61 5.33 -21.04
CA ALA A 54 -3.61 4.30 -21.25
C ALA A 54 -2.27 4.68 -20.61
N THR A 55 -1.83 5.94 -20.77
CA THR A 55 -0.60 6.43 -20.12
C THR A 55 -0.71 6.44 -18.60
N ILE A 56 -1.86 6.82 -18.04
CA ILE A 56 -2.09 6.82 -16.59
C ILE A 56 -2.07 5.39 -16.05
N THR A 57 -2.82 4.46 -16.66
CA THR A 57 -2.86 3.05 -16.28
C THR A 57 -1.46 2.42 -16.29
N VAL A 58 -0.69 2.61 -17.37
CA VAL A 58 0.68 2.08 -17.45
C VAL A 58 1.58 2.68 -16.37
N SER A 59 1.45 3.99 -16.10
CA SER A 59 2.22 4.68 -15.07
C SER A 59 1.91 4.13 -13.67
N ILE A 60 0.63 3.89 -13.36
CA ILE A 60 0.21 3.32 -12.07
C ILE A 60 0.72 1.88 -11.91
N ILE A 61 0.59 1.05 -12.94
CA ILE A 61 1.08 -0.34 -12.90
C ILE A 61 2.60 -0.37 -12.69
N LEU A 62 3.34 0.48 -13.41
CA LEU A 62 4.79 0.57 -13.25
C LEU A 62 5.17 1.10 -11.86
N ALA A 63 4.55 2.17 -11.40
CA ALA A 63 4.84 2.77 -10.10
C ALA A 63 4.51 1.82 -8.94
N LYS A 64 3.24 1.44 -8.80
CA LYS A 64 2.74 0.65 -7.66
C LYS A 64 3.02 -0.85 -7.79
N GLY A 65 3.01 -1.38 -9.01
CA GLY A 65 3.19 -2.81 -9.26
C GLY A 65 4.66 -3.25 -9.34
N VAL A 66 5.57 -2.35 -9.70
CA VAL A 66 6.98 -2.70 -9.96
C VAL A 66 7.95 -1.84 -9.16
N ILE A 67 7.94 -0.52 -9.34
CA ILE A 67 8.96 0.40 -8.80
C ILE A 67 8.92 0.43 -7.27
N ILE A 68 7.76 0.73 -6.69
CA ILE A 68 7.61 0.84 -5.23
C ILE A 68 7.92 -0.51 -4.54
N PRO A 69 7.37 -1.66 -4.98
CA PRO A 69 7.71 -2.96 -4.41
C PRO A 69 9.20 -3.28 -4.52
N TYR A 70 9.83 -2.95 -5.64
CA TYR A 70 11.28 -3.12 -5.84
C TYR A 70 12.10 -2.27 -4.87
N LEU A 71 11.73 -0.99 -4.68
CA LEU A 71 12.39 -0.11 -3.72
C LEU A 71 12.29 -0.66 -2.29
N ILE A 72 11.12 -1.18 -1.91
CA ILE A 72 10.89 -1.77 -0.59
C ILE A 72 11.70 -3.07 -0.41
N ASP A 73 11.67 -3.99 -1.39
CA ASP A 73 12.44 -5.24 -1.32
C ASP A 73 13.94 -4.96 -1.22
N ASN A 74 14.42 -4.01 -2.03
CA ASN A 74 15.80 -3.55 -1.98
C ASN A 74 16.15 -2.93 -0.62
N ALA A 75 15.26 -2.13 -0.03
CA ALA A 75 15.45 -1.59 1.31
C ALA A 75 15.54 -2.70 2.37
N VAL A 76 14.65 -3.70 2.32
CA VAL A 76 14.69 -4.85 3.25
C VAL A 76 16.00 -5.64 3.12
N ARG A 77 16.50 -5.85 1.89
CA ARG A 77 17.77 -6.56 1.66
C ARG A 77 18.98 -5.77 2.16
N LYS A 78 19.02 -4.46 1.89
CA LYS A 78 20.16 -3.61 2.25
C LYS A 78 20.27 -3.33 3.74
N THR A 79 19.16 -3.38 4.48
CA THR A 79 19.12 -2.96 5.89
C THR A 79 19.28 -4.09 6.91
N GLN A 80 19.51 -5.34 6.46
CA GLN A 80 19.57 -6.55 7.30
C GLN A 80 18.42 -6.65 8.31
N ILE A 81 17.27 -6.03 8.02
CA ILE A 81 16.11 -6.04 8.90
C ILE A 81 15.62 -7.48 9.00
N LYS A 82 15.36 -7.95 10.24
CA LYS A 82 14.71 -9.25 10.48
C LYS A 82 13.48 -9.37 9.57
N ARG A 83 13.44 -10.39 8.72
CA ARG A 83 12.41 -10.57 7.68
C ARG A 83 11.02 -10.92 8.23
N GLU A 84 10.96 -11.22 9.52
CA GLU A 84 9.73 -11.48 10.25
C GLU A 84 9.10 -10.17 10.72
N ILE A 85 7.77 -10.11 10.60
CA ILE A 85 6.98 -8.99 11.06
C ILE A 85 6.63 -9.22 12.53
N GLU A 86 6.95 -8.25 13.39
CA GLU A 86 6.55 -8.27 14.79
C GLU A 86 5.45 -7.21 14.98
N PRO A 87 4.17 -7.58 14.95
CA PRO A 87 3.10 -6.65 15.25
C PRO A 87 2.96 -6.41 16.77
N PHE A 88 2.39 -5.25 17.14
CA PHE A 88 1.96 -4.96 18.51
C PHE A 88 0.75 -5.83 18.92
N LEU A 89 -0.13 -6.13 17.96
CA LEU A 89 -1.28 -7.00 18.11
C LEU A 89 -1.01 -8.33 17.39
N GLY A 90 -1.34 -9.47 17.97
CA GLY A 90 -1.14 -10.77 17.31
C GLY A 90 -1.89 -10.88 15.97
N TYR A 91 -1.51 -11.83 15.11
CA TYR A 91 -2.14 -12.02 13.80
C TYR A 91 -3.64 -12.29 13.86
N VAL A 92 -4.07 -13.12 14.82
CA VAL A 92 -5.48 -13.47 15.01
C VAL A 92 -6.33 -12.24 15.37
N PRO A 93 -6.03 -11.46 16.42
CA PRO A 93 -6.83 -10.27 16.73
C PRO A 93 -6.78 -9.22 15.60
N THR A 94 -5.65 -9.06 14.91
CA THR A 94 -5.57 -8.18 13.74
C THR A 94 -6.47 -8.64 12.58
N LEU A 95 -6.55 -9.94 12.31
CA LEU A 95 -7.47 -10.51 11.31
C LEU A 95 -8.93 -10.31 11.70
N VAL A 96 -9.28 -10.54 12.97
CA VAL A 96 -10.63 -10.31 13.48
C VAL A 96 -11.02 -8.83 13.35
N LEU A 97 -10.14 -7.90 13.72
CA LEU A 97 -10.37 -6.47 13.51
C LEU A 97 -10.53 -6.13 12.03
N GLY A 98 -9.72 -6.72 11.15
CA GLY A 98 -9.89 -6.55 9.69
C GLY A 98 -11.25 -7.01 9.20
N ALA A 99 -11.75 -8.15 9.70
CA ALA A 99 -13.07 -8.68 9.36
C ALA A 99 -14.20 -7.77 9.89
N VAL A 100 -14.05 -7.25 11.10
CA VAL A 100 -14.99 -6.28 11.69
C VAL A 100 -15.01 -4.99 10.89
N PHE A 101 -13.84 -4.40 10.58
CA PHE A 101 -13.77 -3.18 9.78
C PHE A 101 -14.31 -3.36 8.37
N THR A 102 -14.04 -4.51 7.74
CA THR A 102 -14.62 -4.84 6.43
C THR A 102 -16.15 -4.92 6.54
N SER A 103 -16.68 -5.65 7.51
CA SER A 103 -18.14 -5.74 7.74
C SER A 103 -18.76 -4.36 7.99
N LEU A 104 -18.11 -3.52 8.80
CA LEU A 104 -18.56 -2.15 9.05
C LEU A 104 -18.51 -1.28 7.80
N ALA A 105 -17.52 -1.46 6.92
CA ALA A 105 -17.44 -0.76 5.65
C ALA A 105 -18.64 -1.09 4.73
N PHE A 106 -19.07 -2.35 4.69
CA PHE A 106 -20.29 -2.76 3.99
C PHE A 106 -21.54 -2.13 4.60
N VAL A 107 -21.71 -2.19 5.92
CA VAL A 107 -22.86 -1.58 6.60
C VAL A 107 -22.90 -0.07 6.38
N PHE A 108 -21.74 0.59 6.40
CA PHE A 108 -21.62 2.02 6.15
C PHE A 108 -21.99 2.38 4.70
N ALA A 109 -21.49 1.62 3.73
CA ALA A 109 -21.81 1.82 2.31
C ALA A 109 -23.33 1.75 2.04
N LEU A 110 -24.03 0.82 2.69
CA LEU A 110 -25.50 0.68 2.58
C LEU A 110 -26.28 1.89 3.12
N LYS A 111 -25.70 2.66 4.04
CA LYS A 111 -26.36 3.85 4.63
C LYS A 111 -26.05 5.14 3.89
N LEU A 112 -25.12 5.10 2.93
CA LEU A 112 -24.71 6.30 2.22
C LEU A 112 -25.72 6.60 1.10
N PRO A 113 -26.19 7.86 0.95
CA PRO A 113 -27.11 8.23 -0.13
C PRO A 113 -26.36 8.27 -1.47
N LEU A 114 -26.09 7.09 -2.02
CA LEU A 114 -25.40 6.91 -3.29
C LEU A 114 -26.38 7.14 -4.44
N ALA A 115 -25.89 7.74 -5.53
CA ALA A 115 -26.63 7.79 -6.78
C ALA A 115 -27.01 6.36 -7.23
N PRO A 116 -28.18 6.14 -7.84
CA PRO A 116 -28.67 4.79 -8.20
C PRO A 116 -27.65 3.96 -8.98
N GLU A 117 -26.83 4.61 -9.80
CA GLU A 117 -25.78 4.00 -10.63
C GLU A 117 -24.61 3.42 -9.83
N HIS A 118 -24.41 3.86 -8.58
CA HIS A 118 -23.31 3.45 -7.69
C HIS A 118 -23.76 2.55 -6.54
N GLN A 119 -25.06 2.30 -6.37
CA GLN A 119 -25.60 1.57 -5.22
C GLN A 119 -25.20 0.09 -5.20
N ASP A 120 -25.03 -0.53 -6.38
CA ASP A 120 -24.68 -1.95 -6.50
C ASP A 120 -23.16 -2.20 -6.60
N LEU A 121 -22.36 -1.13 -6.62
CA LEU A 121 -20.92 -1.22 -6.87
C LEU A 121 -20.10 -1.42 -5.60
N LEU A 122 -19.14 -2.35 -5.63
CA LEU A 122 -18.31 -2.67 -4.47
C LEU A 122 -17.21 -1.62 -4.15
N PHE A 123 -17.13 -0.52 -4.91
CA PHE A 123 -16.06 0.47 -4.77
C PHE A 123 -16.05 1.15 -3.40
N VAL A 124 -17.20 1.59 -2.90
CA VAL A 124 -17.32 2.24 -1.59
C VAL A 124 -16.94 1.29 -0.43
N PRO A 125 -17.54 0.09 -0.30
CA PRO A 125 -17.14 -0.81 0.78
C PRO A 125 -15.70 -1.30 0.63
N ALA A 126 -15.22 -1.59 -0.59
CA ALA A 126 -13.85 -2.05 -0.79
C ALA A 126 -12.81 -0.96 -0.50
N SER A 127 -13.05 0.30 -0.90
CA SER A 127 -12.16 1.41 -0.58
C SER A 127 -12.04 1.64 0.92
N ILE A 128 -13.16 1.72 1.64
CA ILE A 128 -13.16 1.94 3.09
C ILE A 128 -12.52 0.75 3.82
N ALA A 129 -12.85 -0.49 3.44
CA ALA A 129 -12.23 -1.68 4.02
C ALA A 129 -10.71 -1.72 3.80
N THR A 130 -10.26 -1.33 2.61
CA THR A 130 -8.83 -1.26 2.27
C THR A 130 -8.12 -0.14 3.02
N LEU A 131 -8.74 1.03 3.11
CA LEU A 131 -8.24 2.18 3.90
C LEU A 131 -8.07 1.80 5.37
N MET A 132 -9.09 1.17 5.97
CA MET A 132 -9.05 0.68 7.36
C MET A 132 -8.01 -0.42 7.56
N THR A 133 -7.85 -1.33 6.59
CA THR A 133 -6.79 -2.34 6.62
C THR A 133 -5.41 -1.69 6.64
N GLY A 134 -5.17 -0.73 5.73
CA GLY A 134 -3.90 -0.01 5.67
C GLY A 134 -3.61 0.76 6.95
N PHE A 135 -4.62 1.43 7.52
CA PHE A 135 -4.53 2.10 8.81
C PHE A 135 -4.19 1.14 9.96
N LEU A 136 -4.85 -0.03 10.00
CA LEU A 136 -4.59 -1.06 11.00
C LEU A 136 -3.14 -1.57 10.90
N VAL A 137 -2.63 -1.79 9.69
CA VAL A 137 -1.23 -2.19 9.48
C VAL A 137 -0.28 -1.06 9.88
N LEU A 138 -0.57 0.19 9.51
CA LEU A 138 0.25 1.34 9.84
C LEU A 138 0.40 1.52 11.36
N THR A 139 -0.66 1.31 12.11
CA THR A 139 -0.71 1.51 13.56
C THR A 139 -0.21 0.30 14.37
N THR A 140 -0.34 -0.92 13.84
CA THR A 140 0.02 -2.15 14.57
C THR A 140 1.41 -2.69 14.25
N ARG A 141 2.11 -2.21 13.22
CA ARG A 141 3.45 -2.71 12.85
C ARG A 141 4.56 -1.86 13.47
N LYS A 142 5.57 -2.52 14.04
CA LYS A 142 6.70 -1.86 14.74
C LYS A 142 7.76 -1.26 13.82
N LYS A 143 7.94 -1.84 12.63
CA LYS A 143 9.05 -1.50 11.72
C LYS A 143 8.60 -0.45 10.72
N ALA A 144 9.42 0.57 10.49
CA ALA A 144 9.16 1.65 9.52
C ALA A 144 8.82 1.11 8.12
N ILE A 145 9.53 0.09 7.62
CA ILE A 145 9.20 -0.48 6.29
C ILE A 145 7.84 -1.20 6.31
N SER A 146 7.48 -1.89 7.41
CA SER A 146 6.14 -2.49 7.53
C SER A 146 5.04 -1.43 7.64
N GLN A 147 5.34 -0.27 8.21
CA GLN A 147 4.45 0.89 8.24
C GLN A 147 4.28 1.50 6.85
N VAL A 148 5.35 1.59 6.05
CA VAL A 148 5.27 2.00 4.63
C VAL A 148 4.35 1.07 3.83
N ILE A 149 4.43 -0.25 4.05
CA ILE A 149 3.50 -1.21 3.43
C ILE A 149 2.06 -0.91 3.83
N GLY A 150 1.80 -0.65 5.12
CA GLY A 150 0.46 -0.28 5.60
C GLY A 150 -0.04 1.03 4.99
N TYR A 151 0.85 2.00 4.83
CA TYR A 151 0.55 3.26 4.17
C TYR A 151 0.16 3.07 2.70
N LEU A 152 0.88 2.23 1.95
CA LEU A 152 0.53 1.93 0.55
C LEU A 152 -0.84 1.27 0.43
N VAL A 153 -1.19 0.37 1.35
CA VAL A 153 -2.54 -0.22 1.39
C VAL A 153 -3.59 0.84 1.71
N LEU A 154 -3.29 1.78 2.62
CA LEU A 154 -4.20 2.89 2.93
C LEU A 154 -4.45 3.76 1.70
N GLU A 155 -3.38 4.12 1.00
CA GLU A 155 -3.40 4.91 -0.22
C GLU A 155 -4.17 4.21 -1.34
N ASN A 156 -3.99 2.89 -1.48
CA ASN A 156 -4.77 2.05 -2.40
C ASN A 156 -6.28 2.14 -2.12
N GLY A 157 -6.68 2.23 -0.85
CA GLY A 157 -8.08 2.48 -0.47
C GLY A 157 -8.57 3.86 -0.93
N ILE A 158 -7.76 4.89 -0.75
CA ILE A 158 -8.06 6.26 -1.23
C ILE A 158 -8.18 6.27 -2.76
N PHE A 159 -7.28 5.58 -3.46
CA PHE A 159 -7.29 5.48 -4.92
C PHE A 159 -8.59 4.85 -5.42
N ILE A 160 -9.02 3.71 -4.87
CA ILE A 160 -10.29 3.06 -5.23
C ILE A 160 -11.47 4.02 -5.06
N PHE A 161 -11.48 4.78 -3.96
CA PHE A 161 -12.53 5.77 -3.73
C PHE A 161 -12.47 6.92 -4.75
N GLY A 162 -11.27 7.40 -5.07
CA GLY A 162 -11.04 8.44 -6.08
C GLY A 162 -11.51 8.06 -7.49
N LEU A 163 -11.51 6.78 -7.84
CA LEU A 163 -12.06 6.30 -9.12
C LEU A 163 -13.55 6.64 -9.29
N LEU A 164 -14.32 6.65 -8.20
CA LEU A 164 -15.73 7.07 -8.24
C LEU A 164 -15.92 8.57 -8.47
N LEU A 165 -14.90 9.37 -8.15
CA LEU A 165 -14.94 10.83 -8.21
C LEU A 165 -14.17 11.38 -9.40
N THR A 166 -13.58 10.54 -10.25
CA THR A 166 -12.62 10.97 -11.28
C THR A 166 -13.26 11.91 -12.32
N GLU A 167 -14.54 11.73 -12.65
CA GLU A 167 -15.26 12.65 -13.56
C GLU A 167 -15.53 14.01 -12.91
N ALA A 168 -15.72 14.04 -11.59
CA ALA A 168 -16.00 15.26 -10.84
C ALA A 168 -14.73 15.99 -10.38
N MET A 169 -13.64 15.26 -10.12
CA MET A 169 -12.41 15.74 -9.49
C MET A 169 -11.16 15.03 -10.03
N PRO A 170 -10.76 15.29 -11.30
CA PRO A 170 -9.59 14.64 -11.92
C PRO A 170 -8.27 14.92 -11.17
N VAL A 171 -8.15 16.09 -10.54
CA VAL A 171 -6.98 16.49 -9.73
C VAL A 171 -6.74 15.56 -8.54
N MET A 172 -7.78 14.89 -8.02
CA MET A 172 -7.64 13.99 -6.86
C MET A 172 -6.83 12.73 -7.20
N VAL A 173 -6.95 12.21 -8.42
CA VAL A 173 -6.19 11.04 -8.88
C VAL A 173 -4.72 11.41 -9.05
N GLU A 174 -4.44 12.60 -9.60
CA GLU A 174 -3.07 13.13 -9.74
C GLU A 174 -2.42 13.39 -8.38
N ALA A 175 -3.18 13.88 -7.40
CA ALA A 175 -2.70 14.05 -6.02
C ALA A 175 -2.31 12.70 -5.37
N GLY A 176 -3.00 11.61 -5.73
CA GLY A 176 -2.60 10.25 -5.34
C GLY A 176 -1.20 9.88 -5.83
N ALA A 177 -0.86 10.21 -7.08
CA ALA A 177 0.48 9.97 -7.63
C ALA A 177 1.60 10.75 -6.89
N LEU A 178 1.29 11.95 -6.38
CA LEU A 178 2.22 12.69 -5.51
C LEU A 178 2.42 12.01 -4.16
N LEU A 179 1.38 11.35 -3.65
CA LEU A 179 1.42 10.60 -2.41
C LEU A 179 2.32 9.35 -2.53
N ASP A 180 2.25 8.65 -3.67
CA ASP A 180 3.17 7.58 -4.05
C ASP A 180 4.64 8.03 -4.08
N LEU A 181 4.93 9.22 -4.61
CA LEU A 181 6.28 9.78 -4.65
C LEU A 181 6.85 9.97 -3.23
N LEU A 182 6.00 10.46 -2.31
CA LEU A 182 6.37 10.62 -0.90
C LEU A 182 6.72 9.27 -0.26
N VAL A 183 6.08 8.16 -0.65
CA VAL A 183 6.51 6.81 -0.23
C VAL A 183 7.91 6.49 -0.74
N GLY A 184 8.19 6.74 -2.01
CA GLY A 184 9.53 6.55 -2.59
C GLY A 184 10.61 7.31 -1.80
N ILE A 185 10.33 8.56 -1.44
CA ILE A 185 11.21 9.39 -0.62
C ILE A 185 11.41 8.77 0.77
N PHE A 186 10.35 8.32 1.44
CA PHE A 186 10.46 7.66 2.74
C PHE A 186 11.31 6.39 2.67
N VAL A 187 11.08 5.54 1.67
CA VAL A 187 11.85 4.30 1.50
C VAL A 187 13.33 4.60 1.27
N MET A 188 13.64 5.58 0.41
CA MET A 188 15.03 5.99 0.19
C MET A 188 15.66 6.59 1.45
N GLY A 189 14.91 7.38 2.22
CA GLY A 189 15.35 7.89 3.53
C GLY A 189 15.70 6.78 4.51
N ILE A 190 14.92 5.70 4.56
CA ILE A 190 15.22 4.51 5.38
C ILE A 190 16.55 3.87 4.94
N VAL A 191 16.76 3.72 3.63
CA VAL A 191 18.00 3.15 3.09
C VAL A 191 19.22 4.02 3.41
N ILE A 192 19.13 5.34 3.19
CA ILE A 192 20.22 6.29 3.46
C ILE A 192 20.55 6.32 4.95
N ASN A 193 19.54 6.40 5.83
CA ASN A 193 19.76 6.43 7.27
C ASN A 193 20.44 5.14 7.77
N HIS A 194 20.07 3.98 7.21
CA HIS A 194 20.75 2.73 7.54
C HIS A 194 22.20 2.70 7.07
N ILE A 195 22.46 3.10 5.81
CA ILE A 195 23.81 3.21 5.27
C ILE A 195 24.66 4.14 6.14
N SER A 196 24.15 5.33 6.48
CA SER A 196 24.85 6.30 7.33
C SER A 196 25.23 5.71 8.69
N ARG A 197 24.32 4.97 9.34
CA ARG A 197 24.61 4.30 10.62
C ARG A 197 25.71 3.25 10.51
N GLU A 198 25.69 2.40 9.49
CA GLU A 198 26.74 1.39 9.29
C GLU A 198 28.10 2.04 8.97
N PHE A 199 28.14 3.05 8.10
CA PHE A 199 29.39 3.74 7.75
C PHE A 199 29.94 4.62 8.89
N SER A 200 29.09 5.20 9.73
CA SER A 200 29.52 5.95 10.92
C SER A 200 30.24 5.07 11.96
N SER A 201 30.05 3.74 11.91
CA SER A 201 30.76 2.80 12.77
C SER A 201 32.15 2.39 12.27
N ILE A 202 32.47 2.69 11.00
CA ILE A 202 33.75 2.35 10.32
C ILE A 202 34.64 3.60 10.22
N ASP A 203 34.48 4.57 11.13
CA ASP A 203 35.41 5.70 11.20
C ASP A 203 36.72 5.24 11.86
N THR A 204 37.68 4.83 11.02
CA THR A 204 39.00 4.36 11.42
C THR A 204 39.85 5.44 12.09
N SER A 205 39.40 6.71 12.12
CA SER A 205 40.05 7.80 12.87
C SER A 205 40.13 7.54 14.38
N ARG A 206 39.29 6.66 14.94
CA ARG A 206 39.37 6.23 16.35
C ARG A 206 40.41 5.14 16.63
N LEU A 207 41.02 4.54 15.61
CA LEU A 207 42.05 3.50 15.74
C LEU A 207 43.49 4.06 15.76
N GLN A 208 43.68 5.38 15.65
CA GLN A 208 45.00 6.02 15.72
C GLN A 208 45.55 6.18 17.15
N ALA A 209 44.79 5.82 18.19
CA ALA A 209 45.19 6.00 19.60
C ALA A 209 46.04 4.85 20.20
N LEU A 210 46.45 3.85 19.40
CA LEU A 210 47.20 2.67 19.87
C LEU A 210 48.59 2.53 19.24
N LYS A 211 49.12 3.60 18.66
CA LYS A 211 50.44 3.58 18.04
C LYS A 211 51.37 4.59 18.71
N GLU A 212 51.58 4.43 20.02
CA GLU A 212 52.67 5.01 20.80
C GLU A 212 52.61 4.44 22.23
N GLU A 213 53.02 3.17 22.39
CA GLU A 213 53.74 2.68 23.58
C GLU A 213 54.95 1.88 23.11
#